data_AF-A0A951YJL6-F1
#
_entry.id   AF-A0A951YJL6-F1
#
_cell.length_a   1.000
_cell.length_b   1.000
_cell.length_c   1.000
_cell.angle_alpha   90.00
_cell.angle_beta   90.00
_cell.angle_gamma   90.00
#
_symmetry.space_group_name_H-M   'P 1'
#
loop_
_entity.id
_entity.type
_entity.pdbx_description
1 polymer ?
#
loop_
_entity_poly.entity_id
_entity_poly.type
_entity_poly.pdbx_seq_one_letter_code
_entity_poly.pdbx_strand_id
1 'polypeptide(L)'
;MIFNHLAWTRRGRPLAGAVLTGALLTGATLLLAACGGGPPPAPSGLAAATEVAAIGAPLALTGLNLGSGGTVTVGGVTATTTSWTPTAIEATVPAGAPQGPQVVEVTTGGVTLTTTLFVGVDFPAGTLEELAALALPRGTAVRLGTGRFEASSPELVLDNLSLYGRGSASTTLSSSGTPGMLYFYGDDGYDLVMADLTLELTGASVVPSPLTTLAAAGSSMAATPGALDALTSAAKLPDLADLARATPAYLTAQDSVGGSLDLRDVVLRPGGGAPPAFFATATLTSPPRFYGGDVTLTRVTTAGATSGLMLLLATGGDITIEDSTLSAAMGGVASVFGQARVRSSELTIDGIASGPLQVIGARGLEITSSTLHAVDRDIMVGAGGGFLGSAVPLMANVTVTDSSLTATDADTADADDEGELVVMFGAGEISLAGNHIRGDRGVAFTNPSEFAALLTVTGNDFTVGATGIATASLVSAGSGTQVTTFSDNEVTFLSAGGSVFGGNQPSTTVTGNTFTGVGSAGTALTVMQAEHESAVDFRATDNVFTGFLNALALQANADVAREPFAVRINDNRFGFPIDAAPKAATLTNMAATLSDLDATRNVWGTNTSAATVATYVTATNPADPSVLQIAPITLP
;
A
#
# COMPACT_ATOMS: atom_id res chain seq x y z
N MET A 1 -39.97 8.44 19.04
CA MET A 1 -41.02 7.75 19.81
C MET A 1 -42.39 8.24 19.33
N ILE A 2 -43.23 7.29 18.93
CA ILE A 2 -44.71 7.33 18.85
C ILE A 2 -45.36 8.02 17.62
N PHE A 3 -45.79 7.14 16.72
CA PHE A 3 -46.88 7.22 15.74
C PHE A 3 -48.23 7.66 16.37
N ASN A 4 -49.13 8.28 15.60
CA ASN A 4 -50.41 7.60 15.32
C ASN A 4 -51.28 8.25 14.23
N HIS A 5 -51.77 7.34 13.38
CA HIS A 5 -52.91 7.44 12.47
C HIS A 5 -54.23 7.79 13.19
N LEU A 6 -55.23 8.33 12.47
CA LEU A 6 -56.45 7.58 12.16
C LEU A 6 -57.35 8.32 11.15
N ALA A 7 -57.83 7.53 10.18
CA ALA A 7 -58.89 7.86 9.24
C ALA A 7 -60.27 7.50 9.81
N TRP A 8 -61.35 8.16 9.38
CA TRP A 8 -62.49 7.45 8.76
C TRP A 8 -63.59 8.36 8.17
N THR A 9 -64.03 7.90 7.00
CA THR A 9 -65.26 8.08 6.20
C THR A 9 -66.61 8.04 6.99
N ARG A 10 -67.81 8.43 6.51
CA ARG A 10 -68.52 8.15 5.23
C ARG A 10 -69.97 8.73 5.27
N ARG A 11 -70.57 8.90 4.06
CA ARG A 11 -72.03 8.88 3.66
C ARG A 11 -72.95 10.03 4.13
N GLY A 12 -73.91 10.57 3.37
CA GLY A 12 -74.35 10.40 1.97
C GLY A 12 -75.81 10.87 1.74
N ARG A 13 -76.08 11.63 0.64
CA ARG A 13 -77.33 11.80 -0.18
C ARG A 13 -78.65 12.26 0.53
N PRO A 14 -79.79 12.62 -0.13
CA PRO A 14 -80.19 12.64 -1.58
C PRO A 14 -80.94 13.94 -2.07
N LEU A 15 -80.94 14.26 -3.39
CA LEU A 15 -82.01 14.18 -4.46
C LEU A 15 -83.04 15.33 -4.65
N ALA A 16 -83.23 15.66 -5.94
CA ALA A 16 -84.41 16.21 -6.66
C ALA A 16 -84.76 17.71 -6.48
N GLY A 17 -85.20 18.48 -7.49
CA GLY A 17 -85.53 18.26 -8.91
C GLY A 17 -86.30 19.48 -9.49
N ALA A 18 -86.49 19.49 -10.82
CA ALA A 18 -87.42 20.30 -11.66
C ALA A 18 -86.97 21.74 -12.07
N VAL A 19 -87.24 22.30 -13.27
CA VAL A 19 -87.92 21.91 -14.55
C VAL A 19 -87.73 23.06 -15.58
N LEU A 20 -87.53 22.73 -16.88
CA LEU A 20 -87.85 23.41 -18.19
C LEU A 20 -87.50 24.93 -18.40
N THR A 21 -87.12 25.51 -19.56
CA THR A 21 -87.25 25.20 -21.01
C THR A 21 -86.51 26.26 -21.87
N GLY A 22 -86.08 25.90 -23.09
CA GLY A 22 -85.85 26.80 -24.25
C GLY A 22 -84.39 26.85 -24.75
N ALA A 23 -83.90 25.96 -25.63
CA ALA A 23 -84.05 25.94 -27.10
C ALA A 23 -83.60 27.26 -27.77
N LEU A 24 -82.74 27.34 -28.81
CA LEU A 24 -82.05 26.39 -29.69
C LEU A 24 -81.10 27.26 -30.58
N LEU A 25 -79.92 26.77 -30.98
CA LEU A 25 -79.22 26.92 -32.28
C LEU A 25 -77.71 26.68 -32.11
N THR A 26 -77.27 25.43 -32.24
CA THR A 26 -76.54 24.87 -33.41
C THR A 26 -75.06 25.26 -33.50
N GLY A 27 -74.21 24.41 -32.92
CA GLY A 27 -72.84 24.20 -33.34
C GLY A 27 -72.53 22.72 -33.16
N ALA A 28 -72.44 21.98 -34.27
CA ALA A 28 -72.15 20.55 -34.28
C ALA A 28 -70.77 20.29 -33.67
N THR A 29 -70.71 19.82 -32.43
CA THR A 29 -69.53 19.12 -31.91
C THR A 29 -69.52 17.72 -32.53
N LEU A 30 -68.72 17.56 -33.58
CA LEU A 30 -68.29 16.23 -34.01
C LEU A 30 -67.61 15.54 -32.81
N LEU A 31 -68.24 14.49 -32.30
CA LEU A 31 -67.51 13.40 -31.65
C LEU A 31 -66.64 12.75 -32.73
N LEU A 32 -65.35 13.06 -32.76
CA LEU A 32 -64.37 12.13 -33.31
C LEU A 32 -64.01 11.14 -32.20
N ALA A 33 -64.65 9.97 -32.25
CA ALA A 33 -64.00 8.76 -31.78
C ALA A 33 -62.83 8.48 -32.73
N ALA A 34 -61.61 8.76 -32.28
CA ALA A 34 -60.38 8.34 -32.94
C ALA A 34 -59.53 7.54 -31.93
N CYS A 35 -59.67 6.22 -32.07
CA CYS A 35 -58.76 5.12 -31.71
C CYS A 35 -58.02 5.13 -30.37
N GLY A 36 -58.33 4.11 -29.56
CA GLY A 36 -57.54 3.74 -28.38
C GLY A 36 -56.11 3.32 -28.76
N GLY A 37 -55.14 4.08 -28.29
CA GLY A 37 -53.82 3.59 -27.95
C GLY A 37 -53.65 3.79 -26.46
N GLY A 38 -53.26 2.75 -25.72
CA GLY A 38 -52.70 2.95 -24.37
C GLY A 38 -51.51 3.93 -24.43
N PRO A 39 -50.98 4.39 -23.29
CA PRO A 39 -49.72 5.14 -23.29
C PRO A 39 -48.70 4.39 -24.17
N PRO A 40 -47.94 5.09 -25.03
CA PRO A 40 -46.98 4.47 -25.91
C PRO A 40 -46.12 3.49 -25.10
N PRO A 41 -45.93 2.24 -25.57
CA PRO A 41 -45.13 1.28 -24.84
C PRO A 41 -43.73 1.85 -24.59
N ALA A 42 -43.21 1.64 -23.37
CA ALA A 42 -41.94 2.22 -22.97
C ALA A 42 -40.78 1.71 -23.85
N PRO A 43 -39.76 2.54 -24.10
CA PRO A 43 -38.52 2.10 -24.75
C PRO A 43 -37.93 0.88 -24.04
N SER A 44 -37.45 -0.12 -24.78
CA SER A 44 -36.82 -1.31 -24.20
C SER A 44 -35.94 -2.07 -25.19
N GLY A 45 -35.16 -3.04 -24.70
CA GLY A 45 -34.44 -4.02 -25.51
C GLY A 45 -33.28 -3.43 -26.32
N LEU A 46 -32.60 -2.42 -25.79
CA LEU A 46 -31.46 -1.79 -26.46
C LEU A 46 -30.33 -2.79 -26.67
N ALA A 47 -29.83 -2.89 -27.90
CA ALA A 47 -28.67 -3.69 -28.25
C ALA A 47 -27.85 -3.01 -29.34
N ALA A 48 -26.52 -3.07 -29.24
CA ALA A 48 -25.62 -2.65 -30.31
C ALA A 48 -25.51 -3.75 -31.37
N ALA A 49 -25.51 -3.37 -32.66
CA ALA A 49 -25.38 -4.32 -33.76
C ALA A 49 -23.95 -4.89 -33.87
N THR A 50 -22.97 -4.20 -33.29
CA THR A 50 -21.59 -4.67 -33.14
C THR A 50 -21.20 -4.62 -31.67
N GLU A 51 -20.31 -5.53 -31.28
CA GLU A 51 -19.70 -5.50 -29.96
C GLU A 51 -18.44 -4.62 -29.91
N VAL A 52 -17.85 -4.30 -31.06
CA VAL A 52 -16.61 -3.50 -31.18
C VAL A 52 -16.79 -2.42 -32.24
N ALA A 53 -16.36 -1.20 -31.91
CA ALA A 53 -16.29 -0.11 -32.88
C ALA A 53 -15.13 0.82 -32.52
N ALA A 54 -14.34 1.23 -33.52
CA ALA A 54 -13.33 2.26 -33.32
C ALA A 54 -13.98 3.65 -33.16
N ILE A 55 -13.23 4.59 -32.59
CA ILE A 55 -13.63 6.01 -32.57
C ILE A 55 -13.89 6.49 -34.01
N GLY A 56 -15.00 7.21 -34.21
CA GLY A 56 -15.44 7.69 -35.52
C GLY A 56 -16.14 6.63 -36.39
N ALA A 57 -16.22 5.37 -35.96
CA ALA A 57 -16.97 4.33 -36.68
C ALA A 57 -18.49 4.50 -36.53
N PRO A 58 -19.28 4.04 -37.52
CA PRO A 58 -20.74 4.00 -37.39
C PRO A 58 -21.15 3.03 -36.28
N LEU A 59 -22.14 3.44 -35.49
CA LEU A 59 -22.73 2.69 -34.39
C LEU A 59 -24.23 2.53 -34.67
N ALA A 60 -24.63 1.32 -35.05
CA ALA A 60 -26.03 0.94 -35.21
C ALA A 60 -26.55 0.34 -33.90
N LEU A 61 -27.65 0.89 -33.39
CA LEU A 61 -28.34 0.41 -32.20
C LEU A 61 -29.75 -0.04 -32.59
N THR A 62 -30.22 -1.11 -31.98
CA THR A 62 -31.57 -1.65 -32.18
C THR A 62 -32.31 -1.68 -30.86
N GLY A 63 -33.64 -1.62 -30.92
CA GLY A 63 -34.49 -1.70 -29.74
C GLY A 63 -35.97 -1.64 -30.12
N LEU A 64 -36.82 -1.45 -29.12
CA LEU A 64 -38.26 -1.32 -29.29
C LEU A 64 -38.74 0.00 -28.71
N ASN A 65 -39.65 0.66 -29.43
CA ASN A 65 -40.34 1.87 -29.02
C ASN A 65 -39.39 3.04 -28.65
N LEU A 66 -38.28 3.18 -29.39
CA LEU A 66 -37.26 4.22 -29.15
C LEU A 66 -37.75 5.64 -29.49
N GLY A 67 -38.98 5.78 -30.00
CA GLY A 67 -39.54 7.06 -30.43
C GLY A 67 -38.89 7.59 -31.71
N SER A 68 -38.85 8.91 -31.85
CA SER A 68 -38.33 9.60 -33.03
C SER A 68 -37.16 10.56 -32.72
N GLY A 69 -36.60 10.47 -31.51
CA GLY A 69 -35.47 11.29 -31.09
C GLY A 69 -35.14 11.12 -29.60
N GLY A 70 -33.94 11.54 -29.22
CA GLY A 70 -33.38 11.40 -27.89
C GLY A 70 -31.89 11.76 -27.88
N THR A 71 -31.17 11.30 -26.87
CA THR A 71 -29.71 11.42 -26.80
C THR A 71 -29.06 10.04 -26.77
N VAL A 72 -27.91 9.91 -27.44
CA VAL A 72 -27.03 8.75 -27.34
C VAL A 72 -25.71 9.23 -26.75
N THR A 73 -25.22 8.54 -25.71
CA THR A 73 -23.89 8.74 -25.16
C THR A 73 -23.10 7.45 -25.22
N VAL A 74 -21.78 7.54 -25.43
CA VAL A 74 -20.84 6.42 -25.36
C VAL A 74 -19.77 6.82 -24.35
N GLY A 75 -19.68 6.10 -23.22
CA GLY A 75 -18.77 6.46 -22.13
C GLY A 75 -19.00 7.89 -21.61
N GLY A 76 -20.27 8.32 -21.55
CA GLY A 76 -20.65 9.68 -21.12
C GLY A 76 -20.49 10.78 -22.17
N VAL A 77 -19.86 10.51 -23.32
CA VAL A 77 -19.69 11.48 -24.40
C VAL A 77 -20.83 11.39 -25.40
N THR A 78 -21.45 12.52 -25.73
CA THR A 78 -22.58 12.57 -26.67
C THR A 78 -22.13 12.13 -28.07
N ALA A 79 -22.81 11.13 -28.61
CA ALA A 79 -22.59 10.62 -29.95
C ALA A 79 -23.40 11.41 -30.98
N THR A 80 -22.84 11.61 -32.18
CA THR A 80 -23.56 12.23 -33.30
C THR A 80 -24.54 11.22 -33.87
N THR A 81 -25.85 11.48 -33.71
CA THR A 81 -26.90 10.65 -34.32
C THR A 81 -27.14 11.09 -35.77
N THR A 82 -27.10 10.14 -36.70
CA THR A 82 -27.37 10.37 -38.13
C THR A 82 -28.78 9.93 -38.53
N SER A 83 -29.36 8.93 -37.86
CA SER A 83 -30.77 8.57 -38.04
C SER A 83 -31.39 8.01 -36.75
N TRP A 84 -32.69 8.22 -36.57
CA TRP A 84 -33.43 7.72 -35.42
C TRP A 84 -34.82 7.27 -35.86
N THR A 85 -35.17 6.02 -35.54
CA THR A 85 -36.48 5.43 -35.78
C THR A 85 -36.98 4.73 -34.52
N PRO A 86 -38.26 4.31 -34.45
CA PRO A 86 -38.78 3.62 -33.28
C PRO A 86 -38.09 2.29 -32.94
N THR A 87 -37.29 1.73 -33.85
CA THR A 87 -36.63 0.42 -33.64
C THR A 87 -35.13 0.42 -33.93
N ALA A 88 -34.58 1.50 -34.45
CA ALA A 88 -33.17 1.60 -34.82
C ALA A 88 -32.64 3.02 -34.71
N ILE A 89 -31.39 3.15 -34.28
CA ILE A 89 -30.65 4.42 -34.19
C ILE A 89 -29.31 4.21 -34.88
N GLU A 90 -28.95 5.12 -35.79
CA GLU A 90 -27.61 5.19 -36.37
C GLU A 90 -26.90 6.39 -35.75
N ALA A 91 -25.73 6.13 -35.18
CA ALA A 91 -24.89 7.12 -34.55
C ALA A 91 -23.42 6.93 -34.98
N THR A 92 -22.53 7.76 -34.46
CA THR A 92 -21.08 7.63 -34.66
C THR A 92 -20.39 7.67 -33.31
N VAL A 93 -19.44 6.76 -33.10
CA VAL A 93 -18.63 6.74 -31.87
C VAL A 93 -17.88 8.08 -31.76
N PRO A 94 -18.08 8.86 -30.69
CA PRO A 94 -17.57 10.23 -30.62
C PRO A 94 -16.05 10.28 -30.37
N ALA A 95 -15.40 11.34 -30.85
CA ALA A 95 -13.93 11.52 -30.80
C ALA A 95 -13.33 11.57 -29.38
N GLY A 96 -14.14 11.85 -28.36
CA GLY A 96 -13.72 11.88 -26.95
C GLY A 96 -14.18 10.66 -26.13
N ALA A 97 -14.80 9.66 -26.76
CA ALA A 97 -15.19 8.45 -26.03
C ALA A 97 -13.96 7.77 -25.43
N PRO A 98 -13.98 7.37 -24.15
CA PRO A 98 -12.90 6.56 -23.57
C PRO A 98 -12.79 5.22 -24.32
N GLN A 99 -11.56 4.72 -24.44
CA GLN A 99 -11.25 3.45 -25.11
C GLN A 99 -11.57 2.26 -24.19
N GLY A 100 -11.70 1.05 -24.76
CA GLY A 100 -12.03 -0.17 -24.04
C GLY A 100 -13.53 -0.39 -23.83
N PRO A 101 -13.94 -1.21 -22.85
CA PRO A 101 -15.35 -1.47 -22.56
C PRO A 101 -16.09 -0.21 -22.07
N GLN A 102 -17.12 0.21 -22.80
CA GLN A 102 -17.93 1.38 -22.52
C GLN A 102 -19.41 1.05 -22.38
N VAL A 103 -20.11 1.84 -21.56
CA VAL A 103 -21.57 1.86 -21.53
C VAL A 103 -22.07 2.82 -22.62
N VAL A 104 -23.00 2.33 -23.42
CA VAL A 104 -23.78 3.14 -24.36
C VAL A 104 -25.13 3.40 -23.72
N GLU A 105 -25.47 4.67 -23.53
CA GLU A 105 -26.78 5.07 -22.99
C GLU A 105 -27.62 5.73 -24.07
N VAL A 106 -28.89 5.35 -24.12
CA VAL A 106 -29.90 5.97 -24.99
C VAL A 106 -31.01 6.52 -24.12
N THR A 107 -31.18 7.83 -24.10
CA THR A 107 -32.25 8.49 -23.35
C THR A 107 -33.33 8.99 -24.31
N THR A 108 -34.54 8.46 -24.18
CA THR A 108 -35.69 8.81 -25.01
C THR A 108 -36.99 8.65 -24.22
N GLY A 109 -37.97 9.54 -24.45
CA GLY A 109 -39.25 9.50 -23.75
C GLY A 109 -39.15 9.59 -22.22
N GLY A 110 -38.06 10.14 -21.68
CA GLY A 110 -37.78 10.20 -20.24
C GLY A 110 -37.26 8.88 -19.63
N VAL A 111 -36.94 7.89 -20.45
CA VAL A 111 -36.35 6.60 -20.05
C VAL A 111 -34.93 6.49 -20.59
N THR A 112 -34.01 6.00 -19.78
CA THR A 112 -32.63 5.68 -20.17
C THR A 112 -32.47 4.17 -20.30
N LEU A 113 -32.00 3.72 -21.45
CA LEU A 113 -31.63 2.34 -21.73
C LEU A 113 -30.12 2.25 -21.88
N THR A 114 -29.54 1.10 -21.52
CA THR A 114 -28.09 0.89 -21.60
C THR A 114 -27.75 -0.41 -22.33
N THR A 115 -26.62 -0.41 -23.03
CA THR A 115 -25.96 -1.59 -23.60
C THR A 115 -24.44 -1.40 -23.50
N THR A 116 -23.66 -2.43 -23.75
CA THR A 116 -22.19 -2.35 -23.76
C THR A 116 -21.64 -2.24 -25.19
N LEU A 117 -20.52 -1.55 -25.35
CA LEU A 117 -19.74 -1.50 -26.57
C LEU A 117 -18.25 -1.48 -26.20
N PHE A 118 -17.42 -2.23 -26.90
CA PHE A 118 -15.97 -2.06 -26.82
C PHE A 118 -15.53 -0.99 -27.82
N VAL A 119 -15.05 0.15 -27.32
CA VAL A 119 -14.47 1.20 -28.15
C VAL A 119 -13.01 0.86 -28.42
N GLY A 120 -12.67 0.51 -29.65
CA GLY A 120 -11.31 0.09 -30.01
C GLY A 120 -11.26 -0.83 -31.21
N VAL A 121 -10.26 -1.71 -31.24
CA VAL A 121 -9.98 -2.64 -32.32
C VAL A 121 -10.11 -4.09 -31.83
N ASP A 122 -10.71 -4.96 -32.64
CA ASP A 122 -10.78 -6.40 -32.37
C ASP A 122 -9.60 -7.10 -33.05
N PHE A 123 -8.90 -7.95 -32.30
CA PHE A 123 -7.79 -8.77 -32.78
C PHE A 123 -8.03 -10.24 -32.40
N PRO A 124 -8.80 -11.00 -33.22
CA PRO A 124 -9.34 -12.29 -32.82
C PRO A 124 -8.31 -13.42 -32.76
N ALA A 125 -7.25 -13.37 -33.57
CA ALA A 125 -6.17 -14.34 -33.63
C ALA A 125 -4.97 -13.74 -34.34
N GLY A 126 -3.79 -14.32 -34.12
CA GLY A 126 -2.53 -13.91 -34.76
C GLY A 126 -1.35 -13.96 -33.79
N THR A 127 -0.20 -13.46 -34.22
CA THR A 127 0.99 -13.28 -33.36
C THR A 127 1.05 -11.86 -32.80
N LEU A 128 1.91 -11.65 -31.79
CA LEU A 128 2.14 -10.30 -31.26
C LEU A 128 2.89 -9.41 -32.26
N GLU A 129 3.72 -9.98 -33.14
CA GLU A 129 4.36 -9.24 -34.24
C GLU A 129 3.32 -8.76 -35.27
N GLU A 130 2.32 -9.58 -35.59
CA GLU A 130 1.23 -9.18 -36.48
C GLU A 130 0.42 -8.02 -35.88
N LEU A 131 0.15 -8.07 -34.57
CA LEU A 131 -0.48 -6.97 -33.84
C LEU A 131 0.38 -5.70 -33.90
N ALA A 132 1.68 -5.80 -33.61
CA ALA A 132 2.60 -4.67 -33.66
C ALA A 132 2.68 -4.06 -35.08
N ALA A 133 2.66 -4.90 -36.12
CA ALA A 133 2.72 -4.49 -37.52
C ALA A 133 1.47 -3.73 -37.99
N LEU A 134 0.35 -3.81 -37.28
CA LEU A 134 -0.83 -2.97 -37.55
C LEU A 134 -0.57 -1.48 -37.31
N ALA A 135 0.45 -1.14 -36.50
CA ALA A 135 0.81 0.24 -36.16
C ALA A 135 -0.41 1.08 -35.74
N LEU A 136 -1.23 0.51 -34.85
CA LEU A 136 -2.44 1.15 -34.36
C LEU A 136 -2.10 2.49 -33.68
N PRO A 137 -2.99 3.50 -33.75
CA PRO A 137 -2.78 4.76 -33.03
C PRO A 137 -2.54 4.53 -31.54
N ARG A 138 -1.66 5.33 -30.93
CA ARG A 138 -1.39 5.28 -29.49
C ARG A 138 -2.67 5.51 -28.67
N GLY A 139 -2.80 4.81 -27.56
CA GLY A 139 -4.00 4.80 -26.72
C GLY A 139 -5.12 3.90 -27.24
N THR A 140 -4.92 3.16 -28.33
CA THR A 140 -5.93 2.21 -28.82
C THR A 140 -6.12 1.07 -27.84
N ALA A 141 -7.38 0.78 -27.51
CA ALA A 141 -7.74 -0.47 -26.84
C ALA A 141 -7.90 -1.59 -27.86
N VAL A 142 -7.23 -2.72 -27.61
CA VAL A 142 -7.27 -3.93 -28.42
C VAL A 142 -7.97 -5.02 -27.65
N ARG A 143 -9.07 -5.53 -28.22
CA ARG A 143 -9.79 -6.70 -27.71
C ARG A 143 -9.22 -7.95 -28.36
N LEU A 144 -8.53 -8.75 -27.57
CA LEU A 144 -7.94 -10.01 -28.01
C LEU A 144 -9.01 -11.11 -28.05
N GLY A 145 -8.88 -12.02 -29.00
CA GLY A 145 -9.67 -13.24 -29.03
C GLY A 145 -9.23 -14.27 -27.98
N THR A 146 -9.91 -15.41 -27.99
CA THR A 146 -9.48 -16.59 -27.22
C THR A 146 -8.30 -17.26 -27.91
N GLY A 147 -7.31 -17.71 -27.14
CA GLY A 147 -6.15 -18.42 -27.65
C GLY A 147 -4.84 -17.82 -27.15
N ARG A 148 -3.76 -18.23 -27.80
CA ARG A 148 -2.39 -17.83 -27.47
C ARG A 148 -1.85 -16.88 -28.54
N PHE A 149 -1.32 -15.75 -28.09
CA PHE A 149 -0.66 -14.73 -28.90
C PHE A 149 0.83 -14.77 -28.57
N GLU A 150 1.60 -15.45 -29.42
CA GLU A 150 3.03 -15.64 -29.20
C GLU A 150 3.84 -14.50 -29.82
N ALA A 151 4.87 -14.06 -29.11
CA ALA A 151 6.02 -13.35 -29.65
C ALA A 151 7.18 -14.33 -29.78
N SER A 152 7.82 -14.28 -30.94
CA SER A 152 9.01 -15.08 -31.29
C SER A 152 10.26 -14.21 -31.44
N SER A 153 10.06 -12.89 -31.55
CA SER A 153 11.14 -11.92 -31.65
C SER A 153 11.91 -11.84 -30.32
N PRO A 154 13.25 -11.67 -30.34
CA PRO A 154 14.04 -11.49 -29.12
C PRO A 154 13.61 -10.27 -28.30
N GLU A 155 13.08 -9.26 -28.99
CA GLU A 155 12.53 -8.02 -28.45
C GLU A 155 11.32 -7.62 -29.31
N LEU A 156 10.19 -7.32 -28.67
CA LEU A 156 8.98 -6.84 -29.31
C LEU A 156 8.39 -5.68 -28.52
N VAL A 157 7.98 -4.63 -29.24
CA VAL A 157 7.37 -3.43 -28.65
C VAL A 157 5.89 -3.38 -28.99
N LEU A 158 5.07 -3.14 -27.97
CA LEU A 158 3.67 -2.74 -28.10
C LEU A 158 3.54 -1.29 -27.61
N ASP A 159 3.35 -0.36 -28.55
CA ASP A 159 3.43 1.08 -28.30
C ASP A 159 2.09 1.66 -27.84
N ASN A 160 1.93 1.94 -26.54
CA ASN A 160 0.73 2.52 -25.94
C ASN A 160 -0.58 1.79 -26.30
N LEU A 161 -0.56 0.45 -26.37
CA LEU A 161 -1.75 -0.36 -26.65
C LEU A 161 -2.30 -0.97 -25.37
N SER A 162 -3.56 -0.65 -25.04
CA SER A 162 -4.28 -1.34 -23.97
C SER A 162 -4.81 -2.68 -24.46
N LEU A 163 -4.60 -3.75 -23.71
CA LEU A 163 -4.87 -5.13 -24.13
C LEU A 163 -5.94 -5.76 -23.23
N TYR A 164 -7.03 -6.23 -23.85
CA TYR A 164 -8.17 -6.82 -23.16
C TYR A 164 -8.40 -8.24 -23.67
N GLY A 165 -8.20 -9.24 -22.81
CA GLY A 165 -8.45 -10.64 -23.12
C GLY A 165 -9.90 -11.07 -22.93
N ARG A 166 -10.12 -12.39 -22.97
CA ARG A 166 -11.42 -13.06 -22.74
C ARG A 166 -11.48 -13.81 -21.42
N GLY A 167 -10.63 -13.42 -20.48
CA GLY A 167 -10.39 -14.09 -19.21
C GLY A 167 -9.02 -14.75 -19.21
N SER A 168 -8.38 -14.77 -18.04
CA SER A 168 -7.01 -15.28 -17.87
C SER A 168 -6.85 -16.75 -18.29
N ALA A 169 -7.90 -17.55 -18.21
CA ALA A 169 -7.92 -18.94 -18.69
C ALA A 169 -8.09 -19.08 -20.23
N SER A 170 -8.53 -18.02 -20.92
CA SER A 170 -8.93 -18.07 -22.33
C SER A 170 -8.00 -17.30 -23.26
N THR A 171 -7.30 -16.28 -22.75
CA THR A 171 -6.37 -15.46 -23.53
C THR A 171 -5.00 -15.47 -22.87
N THR A 172 -3.99 -15.85 -23.63
CA THR A 172 -2.58 -15.86 -23.18
C THR A 172 -1.72 -15.07 -24.14
N LEU A 173 -0.97 -14.11 -23.62
CA LEU A 173 0.15 -13.50 -24.33
C LEU A 173 1.40 -14.23 -23.86
N SER A 174 2.23 -14.64 -24.81
CA SER A 174 3.47 -15.31 -24.47
C SER A 174 4.63 -14.75 -25.25
N SER A 175 5.79 -14.68 -24.61
CA SER A 175 7.05 -14.52 -25.30
C SER A 175 7.87 -15.81 -25.24
N SER A 176 8.40 -16.20 -26.38
CA SER A 176 9.27 -17.37 -26.54
C SER A 176 10.56 -16.92 -27.21
N GLY A 177 11.71 -17.29 -26.63
CA GLY A 177 13.03 -16.88 -27.11
C GLY A 177 13.94 -16.39 -25.98
N THR A 178 15.24 -16.31 -26.27
CA THR A 178 16.25 -15.82 -25.32
C THR A 178 16.84 -14.51 -25.88
N PRO A 179 16.56 -13.33 -25.27
CA PRO A 179 15.87 -13.12 -23.99
C PRO A 179 14.32 -13.07 -24.06
N GLY A 180 13.70 -12.97 -25.25
CA GLY A 180 12.23 -13.03 -25.40
C GLY A 180 11.50 -11.88 -24.67
N MET A 181 11.97 -10.65 -24.88
CA MET A 181 11.53 -9.45 -24.17
C MET A 181 10.29 -8.82 -24.80
N LEU A 182 9.26 -8.55 -24.00
CA LEU A 182 8.15 -7.68 -24.36
C LEU A 182 8.30 -6.31 -23.71
N TYR A 183 8.26 -5.25 -24.52
CA TYR A 183 8.16 -3.88 -24.04
C TYR A 183 6.78 -3.35 -24.28
N PHE A 184 6.14 -2.89 -23.22
CA PHE A 184 4.89 -2.14 -23.30
C PHE A 184 5.22 -0.68 -23.08
N TYR A 185 5.08 0.15 -24.11
CA TYR A 185 5.35 1.57 -23.95
C TYR A 185 4.17 2.28 -23.30
N GLY A 186 4.48 2.98 -22.20
CA GLY A 186 3.56 3.80 -21.42
C GLY A 186 4.03 5.25 -21.46
N ASP A 187 3.76 5.90 -22.59
CA ASP A 187 4.09 7.32 -22.79
C ASP A 187 3.18 8.27 -22.00
N ASP A 188 3.65 9.49 -21.83
CA ASP A 188 2.91 10.57 -21.18
C ASP A 188 1.52 10.82 -21.77
N GLY A 189 0.54 10.97 -20.89
CA GLY A 189 -0.86 11.25 -21.24
C GLY A 189 -1.64 10.05 -21.78
N TYR A 190 -1.11 8.83 -21.69
CA TYR A 190 -1.81 7.61 -22.12
C TYR A 190 -1.97 6.61 -20.96
N ASP A 191 -3.22 6.17 -20.77
CA ASP A 191 -3.53 5.05 -19.88
C ASP A 191 -3.31 3.71 -20.61
N LEU A 192 -2.61 2.80 -19.93
CA LEU A 192 -2.32 1.46 -20.38
C LEU A 192 -3.07 0.47 -19.48
N VAL A 193 -4.00 -0.28 -20.07
CA VAL A 193 -4.74 -1.33 -19.37
C VAL A 193 -4.32 -2.70 -19.90
N MET A 194 -4.05 -3.64 -19.01
CA MET A 194 -3.97 -5.06 -19.31
C MET A 194 -5.03 -5.79 -18.49
N ALA A 195 -5.99 -6.39 -19.18
CA ALA A 195 -7.18 -6.93 -18.55
C ALA A 195 -7.48 -8.36 -18.99
N ASP A 196 -7.94 -9.19 -18.06
CA ASP A 196 -8.60 -10.46 -18.36
C ASP A 196 -7.73 -11.42 -19.18
N LEU A 197 -6.45 -11.57 -18.83
CA LEU A 197 -5.48 -12.32 -19.61
C LEU A 197 -4.38 -12.98 -18.76
N THR A 198 -3.69 -13.95 -19.35
CA THR A 198 -2.43 -14.49 -18.81
C THR A 198 -1.25 -13.89 -19.56
N LEU A 199 -0.24 -13.42 -18.82
CA LEU A 199 1.08 -13.08 -19.33
C LEU A 199 2.04 -14.22 -19.02
N GLU A 200 2.43 -15.00 -20.03
CA GLU A 200 3.36 -16.12 -19.91
C GLU A 200 4.72 -15.77 -20.55
N LEU A 201 5.62 -15.18 -19.77
CA LEU A 201 6.75 -14.41 -20.31
C LEU A 201 8.10 -14.90 -19.81
N THR A 202 9.12 -14.80 -20.67
CA THR A 202 10.54 -14.80 -20.26
C THR A 202 10.96 -13.43 -19.72
N GLY A 203 10.36 -12.34 -20.20
CA GLY A 203 10.62 -11.01 -19.67
C GLY A 203 9.67 -9.96 -20.22
N ALA A 204 9.22 -9.07 -19.35
CA ALA A 204 8.48 -7.87 -19.74
C ALA A 204 8.85 -6.63 -18.95
N SER A 205 8.83 -5.51 -19.66
CA SER A 205 9.04 -4.17 -19.11
C SER A 205 7.96 -3.20 -19.56
N VAL A 206 7.39 -2.45 -18.63
CA VAL A 206 6.57 -1.26 -18.92
C VAL A 206 7.40 -0.01 -18.75
N VAL A 207 7.61 0.77 -19.82
CA VAL A 207 8.58 1.88 -19.87
C VAL A 207 8.12 3.00 -20.82
N PRO A 208 8.54 4.26 -20.66
CA PRO A 208 8.17 5.34 -21.59
C PRO A 208 9.00 5.35 -22.89
N SER A 209 8.46 5.96 -23.94
CA SER A 209 9.07 6.22 -25.26
C SER A 209 9.12 7.73 -25.61
N PRO A 210 10.19 8.22 -26.27
CA PRO A 210 11.43 7.50 -26.52
C PRO A 210 12.14 7.22 -25.21
N LEU A 211 13.13 6.33 -25.23
CA LEU A 211 14.20 6.32 -24.23
C LEU A 211 15.04 7.61 -24.34
N THR A 212 14.45 8.80 -24.47
CA THR A 212 15.14 10.08 -24.38
C THR A 212 15.99 10.03 -23.14
N THR A 213 17.30 10.19 -23.33
CA THR A 213 18.23 10.43 -22.23
C THR A 213 17.60 11.52 -21.39
N LEU A 214 17.15 11.20 -20.16
CA LEU A 214 17.17 12.21 -19.12
C LEU A 214 18.60 12.71 -19.15
N ALA A 215 18.81 13.91 -19.69
CA ALA A 215 20.08 14.59 -19.62
C ALA A 215 20.30 14.83 -18.13
N ALA A 216 20.95 13.87 -17.46
CA ALA A 216 21.26 13.86 -16.04
C ALA A 216 20.37 14.84 -15.25
N ALA A 217 19.06 14.56 -15.15
CA ALA A 217 18.25 15.25 -14.16
C ALA A 217 18.66 14.63 -12.82
N GLY A 218 19.84 15.03 -12.35
CA GLY A 218 20.52 14.53 -11.18
C GLY A 218 20.66 13.02 -11.15
N SER A 219 21.88 12.51 -11.32
CA SER A 219 22.30 11.26 -10.67
C SER A 219 22.30 11.43 -9.14
N SER A 220 21.27 12.05 -8.60
CA SER A 220 21.39 12.83 -7.40
C SER A 220 20.01 13.26 -6.90
N MET A 221 19.64 12.68 -5.77
CA MET A 221 19.14 13.48 -4.65
C MET A 221 20.17 14.55 -4.15
N ALA A 222 21.15 14.94 -4.98
CA ALA A 222 22.17 15.93 -4.69
C ALA A 222 22.30 16.90 -5.88
N ALA A 223 21.63 18.04 -5.73
CA ALA A 223 21.86 19.27 -6.49
C ALA A 223 21.02 19.49 -7.77
N THR A 224 19.77 19.92 -7.59
CA THR A 224 19.56 21.33 -7.95
C THR A 224 20.39 22.14 -6.96
N PRO A 225 21.42 22.91 -7.37
CA PRO A 225 22.11 23.80 -6.45
C PRO A 225 21.06 24.69 -5.78
N GLY A 226 20.85 24.51 -4.48
CA GLY A 226 19.81 25.20 -3.72
C GLY A 226 18.53 24.41 -3.39
N ALA A 227 18.20 23.28 -4.02
CA ALA A 227 17.00 22.51 -3.65
C ALA A 227 17.22 21.70 -2.37
N LEU A 228 18.38 21.04 -2.22
CA LEU A 228 18.74 20.38 -0.96
C LEU A 228 18.98 21.41 0.15
N ASP A 229 19.58 22.58 -0.15
CA ASP A 229 19.72 23.69 0.81
C ASP A 229 18.37 24.32 1.18
N ALA A 230 17.42 24.39 0.26
CA ALA A 230 16.08 24.89 0.53
C ALA A 230 15.19 23.86 1.26
N LEU A 231 15.30 22.57 0.95
CA LEU A 231 14.66 21.46 1.68
C LEU A 231 15.25 21.32 3.09
N THR A 232 16.57 21.39 3.24
CA THR A 232 17.21 21.39 4.58
C THR A 232 16.91 22.68 5.36
N SER A 233 16.70 23.82 4.69
CA SER A 233 16.24 25.06 5.35
C SER A 233 14.76 25.02 5.72
N ALA A 234 13.91 24.39 4.91
CA ALA A 234 12.49 24.16 5.21
C ALA A 234 12.28 23.04 6.25
N ALA A 235 13.17 22.05 6.32
CA ALA A 235 13.15 20.97 7.30
C ALA A 235 13.70 21.37 8.68
N LYS A 236 14.31 22.56 8.81
CA LYS A 236 14.59 23.21 10.10
C LYS A 236 13.37 23.94 10.68
N LEU A 237 12.21 23.83 10.05
CA LEU A 237 10.98 24.40 10.59
C LEU A 237 10.55 23.58 11.83
N PRO A 238 10.25 24.24 12.96
CA PRO A 238 9.96 23.58 14.23
C PRO A 238 8.59 22.88 14.29
N ASP A 239 7.82 22.86 13.20
CA ASP A 239 6.45 22.35 13.16
C ASP A 239 6.24 21.37 11.97
N LEU A 240 5.70 20.18 12.29
CA LEU A 240 5.25 19.17 11.32
C LEU A 240 4.25 19.77 10.31
N ALA A 241 3.40 20.72 10.71
CA ALA A 241 2.45 21.36 9.81
C ALA A 241 3.11 22.23 8.72
N ASP A 242 4.31 22.74 8.97
CA ASP A 242 5.05 23.59 8.05
C ASP A 242 5.90 22.76 7.07
N LEU A 243 6.48 21.65 7.54
CA LEU A 243 7.16 20.67 6.67
C LEU A 243 6.16 19.98 5.73
N ALA A 244 4.96 19.63 6.20
CA ALA A 244 3.87 19.08 5.37
C ALA A 244 3.44 20.05 4.25
N ARG A 245 3.57 21.36 4.48
CA ARG A 245 3.19 22.42 3.51
C ARG A 245 4.29 22.71 2.49
N ALA A 246 5.55 22.52 2.86
CA ALA A 246 6.71 22.71 1.98
C ALA A 246 6.97 21.48 1.09
N THR A 247 6.71 20.27 1.60
CA THR A 247 6.99 18.99 0.93
C THR A 247 6.40 18.86 -0.49
N PRO A 248 5.15 19.29 -0.77
CA PRO A 248 4.58 19.23 -2.12
C PRO A 248 5.27 20.15 -3.13
N ALA A 249 5.82 21.29 -2.68
CA ALA A 249 6.34 22.34 -3.56
C ALA A 249 7.78 22.09 -4.05
N TYR A 250 8.54 21.20 -3.40
CA TYR A 250 9.90 20.84 -3.80
C TYR A 250 10.00 19.55 -4.60
N LEU A 251 8.92 18.75 -4.62
CA LEU A 251 8.82 17.48 -5.35
C LEU A 251 8.06 17.59 -6.68
N THR A 252 7.64 18.79 -7.09
CA THR A 252 7.06 19.07 -8.41
C THR A 252 8.05 18.88 -9.58
N ALA A 253 9.20 18.25 -9.35
CA ALA A 253 10.27 18.07 -10.33
C ALA A 253 10.34 16.65 -10.90
N GLN A 254 9.21 15.94 -10.98
CA GLN A 254 8.73 15.36 -12.23
C GLN A 254 7.21 15.51 -12.17
N ASP A 255 6.66 16.44 -12.95
CA ASP A 255 5.21 16.47 -13.19
C ASP A 255 4.75 15.04 -13.49
N SER A 256 3.67 14.64 -12.83
CA SER A 256 2.81 13.54 -13.22
C SER A 256 2.84 13.35 -14.73
N VAL A 257 3.55 12.31 -15.16
CA VAL A 257 3.39 11.79 -16.51
C VAL A 257 1.98 11.24 -16.51
N GLY A 258 1.02 11.92 -17.13
CA GLY A 258 -0.43 11.76 -16.95
C GLY A 258 -1.01 10.45 -17.47
N GLY A 259 -0.19 9.40 -17.57
CA GLY A 259 -0.59 8.04 -17.88
C GLY A 259 -0.64 7.18 -16.63
N SER A 260 -1.37 6.08 -16.74
CA SER A 260 -1.44 5.04 -15.72
C SER A 260 -1.22 3.65 -16.33
N LEU A 261 -0.78 2.70 -15.52
CA LEU A 261 -0.75 1.29 -15.83
C LEU A 261 -1.74 0.57 -14.91
N ASP A 262 -2.79 -0.01 -15.49
CA ASP A 262 -3.79 -0.82 -14.76
C ASP A 262 -3.71 -2.28 -15.21
N LEU A 263 -3.28 -3.17 -14.31
CA LEU A 263 -3.37 -4.61 -14.48
C LEU A 263 -4.57 -5.11 -13.68
N ARG A 264 -5.55 -5.68 -14.39
CA ARG A 264 -6.77 -6.20 -13.78
C ARG A 264 -7.08 -7.61 -14.25
N ASP A 265 -7.37 -8.53 -13.33
CA ASP A 265 -7.61 -9.95 -13.69
C ASP A 265 -6.47 -10.59 -14.50
N VAL A 266 -5.23 -10.22 -14.15
CA VAL A 266 -4.04 -10.71 -14.85
C VAL A 266 -3.40 -11.87 -14.09
N VAL A 267 -3.04 -12.91 -14.81
CA VAL A 267 -2.20 -13.99 -14.29
C VAL A 267 -0.79 -13.83 -14.86
N LEU A 268 0.21 -13.61 -13.99
CA LEU A 268 1.62 -13.59 -14.33
C LEU A 268 2.19 -15.01 -14.22
N ARG A 269 2.74 -15.54 -15.31
CA ARG A 269 3.35 -16.88 -15.37
C ARG A 269 4.75 -16.81 -15.96
N PRO A 270 5.76 -17.37 -15.27
CA PRO A 270 7.07 -17.57 -15.88
C PRO A 270 6.96 -18.50 -17.10
N GLY A 271 7.48 -18.07 -18.25
CA GLY A 271 7.52 -18.86 -19.49
C GLY A 271 8.51 -20.03 -19.48
N GLY A 272 9.37 -20.11 -18.45
CA GLY A 272 10.44 -21.10 -18.32
C GLY A 272 11.69 -20.76 -19.15
N GLY A 273 12.85 -21.26 -18.73
CA GLY A 273 14.14 -21.04 -19.41
C GLY A 273 15.11 -20.11 -18.68
N ALA A 274 16.22 -19.80 -19.34
CA ALA A 274 17.21 -18.81 -18.90
C ALA A 274 17.22 -17.64 -19.90
N PRO A 275 17.30 -16.37 -19.46
CA PRO A 275 17.41 -15.89 -18.07
C PRO A 275 16.13 -16.10 -17.25
N PRO A 276 16.18 -15.91 -15.91
CA PRO A 276 15.01 -16.00 -15.04
C PRO A 276 13.92 -15.02 -15.51
N ALA A 277 12.65 -15.45 -15.41
CA ALA A 277 11.53 -14.65 -15.86
C ALA A 277 11.45 -13.33 -15.08
N PHE A 278 11.03 -12.24 -15.72
CA PHE A 278 10.78 -11.01 -15.00
C PHE A 278 9.61 -10.20 -15.53
N PHE A 279 8.99 -9.45 -14.63
CA PHE A 279 8.06 -8.37 -14.94
C PHE A 279 8.51 -7.13 -14.18
N ALA A 280 8.75 -6.04 -14.91
CA ALA A 280 9.22 -4.80 -14.33
C ALA A 280 8.48 -3.58 -14.88
N THR A 281 8.21 -2.59 -14.03
CA THR A 281 7.83 -1.24 -14.48
C THR A 281 9.05 -0.34 -14.60
N ALA A 282 10.16 -0.93 -15.05
CA ALA A 282 11.44 -0.26 -15.19
C ALA A 282 12.30 -0.91 -16.28
N THR A 283 13.29 -0.16 -16.79
CA THR A 283 14.44 -0.74 -17.49
C THR A 283 15.53 -1.10 -16.48
N LEU A 284 16.07 -2.31 -16.60
CA LEU A 284 17.23 -2.77 -15.82
C LEU A 284 18.57 -2.27 -16.41
N THR A 285 18.56 -1.07 -17.00
CA THR A 285 19.77 -0.39 -17.47
C THR A 285 20.55 0.19 -16.31
N SER A 286 21.80 0.62 -16.55
CA SER A 286 22.54 1.45 -15.60
C SER A 286 22.69 2.86 -16.18
N PRO A 287 22.06 3.90 -15.61
CA PRO A 287 21.13 3.87 -14.46
C PRO A 287 19.77 3.23 -14.79
N PRO A 288 19.02 2.73 -13.79
CA PRO A 288 17.67 2.21 -13.99
C PRO A 288 16.72 3.34 -14.41
N ARG A 289 15.71 3.02 -15.23
CA ARG A 289 14.66 3.98 -15.61
C ARG A 289 13.31 3.43 -15.19
N PHE A 290 12.54 4.22 -14.46
CA PHE A 290 11.23 3.82 -13.98
C PHE A 290 10.14 4.31 -14.93
N TYR A 291 9.03 3.58 -14.97
CA TYR A 291 7.77 4.13 -15.45
C TYR A 291 7.42 5.37 -14.61
N GLY A 292 6.87 6.41 -15.23
CA GLY A 292 6.60 7.68 -14.53
C GLY A 292 5.20 7.78 -13.94
N GLY A 293 4.24 7.04 -14.48
CA GLY A 293 2.81 7.14 -14.16
C GLY A 293 2.37 6.26 -12.99
N ASP A 294 1.09 6.30 -12.64
CA ASP A 294 0.56 5.47 -11.56
C ASP A 294 0.48 4.00 -11.97
N VAL A 295 0.73 3.09 -11.04
CA VAL A 295 0.64 1.64 -11.27
C VAL A 295 -0.42 1.04 -10.35
N THR A 296 -1.43 0.41 -10.92
CA THR A 296 -2.50 -0.28 -10.20
C THR A 296 -2.53 -1.75 -10.58
N LEU A 297 -2.51 -2.63 -9.57
CA LEU A 297 -2.70 -4.06 -9.73
C LEU A 297 -3.96 -4.46 -8.95
N THR A 298 -4.98 -4.94 -9.65
CA THR A 298 -6.24 -5.42 -9.06
C THR A 298 -6.49 -6.88 -9.45
N ARG A 299 -6.59 -7.78 -8.46
CA ARG A 299 -6.79 -9.23 -8.73
C ARG A 299 -5.73 -9.80 -9.66
N VAL A 300 -4.48 -9.39 -9.45
CA VAL A 300 -3.31 -9.91 -10.16
C VAL A 300 -2.76 -11.09 -9.37
N THR A 301 -2.47 -12.19 -10.05
CA THR A 301 -1.94 -13.39 -9.41
C THR A 301 -0.70 -13.90 -10.13
N THR A 302 0.29 -14.36 -9.38
CA THR A 302 1.39 -15.15 -9.95
C THR A 302 1.05 -16.63 -9.92
N ALA A 303 1.36 -17.37 -10.96
CA ALA A 303 1.13 -18.81 -11.02
C ALA A 303 2.33 -19.57 -11.62
N GLY A 304 2.44 -20.86 -11.29
CA GLY A 304 3.54 -21.72 -11.76
C GLY A 304 4.77 -21.69 -10.84
N ALA A 305 5.94 -22.05 -11.38
CA ALA A 305 7.19 -22.08 -10.64
C ALA A 305 7.82 -20.68 -10.56
N THR A 306 7.57 -19.98 -9.46
CA THR A 306 8.00 -18.58 -9.24
C THR A 306 9.40 -18.44 -8.65
N SER A 307 10.10 -19.55 -8.38
CA SER A 307 11.44 -19.58 -7.78
C SER A 307 12.56 -18.94 -8.62
N GLY A 308 12.26 -18.55 -9.86
CA GLY A 308 13.13 -17.72 -10.70
C GLY A 308 12.44 -16.45 -11.22
N LEU A 309 11.25 -16.09 -10.73
CA LEU A 309 10.55 -14.90 -11.16
C LEU A 309 11.12 -13.66 -10.43
N MET A 310 11.45 -12.61 -11.16
CA MET A 310 11.73 -11.29 -10.60
C MET A 310 10.52 -10.37 -10.81
N LEU A 311 10.00 -9.76 -9.74
CA LEU A 311 8.93 -8.78 -9.80
C LEU A 311 9.41 -7.42 -9.30
N LEU A 312 9.68 -6.49 -10.21
CA LEU A 312 10.10 -5.14 -9.85
C LEU A 312 9.02 -4.12 -10.21
N LEU A 313 8.22 -3.75 -9.21
CA LEU A 313 7.19 -2.73 -9.37
C LEU A 313 7.74 -1.41 -8.83
N ALA A 314 8.38 -0.65 -9.70
CA ALA A 314 8.93 0.65 -9.35
C ALA A 314 8.41 1.73 -10.31
N THR A 315 7.90 2.84 -9.77
CA THR A 315 7.38 3.95 -10.58
C THR A 315 7.67 5.30 -9.94
N GLY A 316 7.64 6.36 -10.75
CA GLY A 316 7.58 7.73 -10.27
C GLY A 316 6.25 8.08 -9.59
N GLY A 317 5.12 7.53 -10.08
CA GLY A 317 3.77 7.79 -9.56
C GLY A 317 3.40 7.00 -8.31
N ASP A 318 2.10 6.95 -8.00
CA ASP A 318 1.57 6.09 -6.94
C ASP A 318 1.59 4.62 -7.36
N ILE A 319 1.74 3.71 -6.39
CA ILE A 319 1.52 2.27 -6.58
C ILE A 319 0.36 1.84 -5.70
N THR A 320 -0.61 1.13 -6.28
CA THR A 320 -1.71 0.50 -5.57
C THR A 320 -1.81 -0.98 -5.93
N ILE A 321 -1.79 -1.85 -4.93
CA ILE A 321 -1.95 -3.30 -5.08
C ILE A 321 -3.16 -3.72 -4.24
N GLU A 322 -4.20 -4.22 -4.91
CA GLU A 322 -5.49 -4.58 -4.31
C GLU A 322 -5.91 -5.98 -4.71
N ASP A 323 -6.41 -6.75 -3.74
CA ASP A 323 -6.94 -8.10 -3.92
C ASP A 323 -6.03 -9.05 -4.72
N SER A 324 -4.70 -8.90 -4.57
CA SER A 324 -3.69 -9.54 -5.43
C SER A 324 -2.81 -10.52 -4.64
N THR A 325 -2.30 -11.55 -5.32
CA THR A 325 -1.42 -12.58 -4.75
C THR A 325 -0.15 -12.71 -5.60
N LEU A 326 0.95 -12.13 -5.15
CA LEU A 326 2.20 -12.03 -5.90
C LEU A 326 3.30 -12.80 -5.18
N SER A 327 3.87 -13.79 -5.87
CA SER A 327 4.98 -14.63 -5.41
C SER A 327 6.13 -14.56 -6.41
N ALA A 328 7.35 -14.31 -5.91
CA ALA A 328 8.56 -14.19 -6.71
C ALA A 328 9.82 -14.66 -5.97
N ALA A 329 10.93 -14.87 -6.69
CA ALA A 329 12.23 -15.17 -6.08
C ALA A 329 12.93 -13.93 -5.52
N MET A 330 12.66 -12.78 -6.14
CA MET A 330 13.09 -11.47 -5.70
C MET A 330 12.14 -10.41 -6.24
N GLY A 331 12.11 -9.27 -5.58
CA GLY A 331 11.28 -8.18 -6.03
C GLY A 331 10.99 -7.17 -4.94
N GLY A 332 10.28 -6.15 -5.33
CA GLY A 332 9.85 -5.10 -4.44
C GLY A 332 8.90 -4.13 -5.11
N VAL A 333 8.27 -3.35 -4.26
CA VAL A 333 7.37 -2.26 -4.60
C VAL A 333 8.04 -0.97 -4.18
N ALA A 334 8.20 -0.04 -5.12
CA ALA A 334 8.86 1.23 -4.87
C ALA A 334 8.18 2.36 -5.63
N SER A 335 7.43 3.19 -4.90
CA SER A 335 7.00 4.48 -5.41
C SER A 335 8.07 5.53 -5.07
N VAL A 336 8.79 5.99 -6.10
CA VAL A 336 9.96 6.87 -5.96
C VAL A 336 9.57 8.31 -5.64
N PHE A 337 8.41 8.77 -6.12
CA PHE A 337 7.89 10.12 -5.83
C PHE A 337 6.44 10.15 -5.35
N GLY A 338 5.75 9.01 -5.31
CA GLY A 338 4.36 8.89 -4.87
C GLY A 338 4.19 8.12 -3.56
N GLN A 339 2.99 7.60 -3.36
CA GLN A 339 2.62 6.72 -2.25
C GLN A 339 2.55 5.26 -2.70
N ALA A 340 2.82 4.35 -1.77
CA ALA A 340 2.61 2.92 -1.97
C ALA A 340 1.44 2.44 -1.11
N ARG A 341 0.52 1.68 -1.71
CA ARG A 341 -0.65 1.10 -1.03
C ARG A 341 -0.77 -0.39 -1.33
N VAL A 342 -0.89 -1.19 -0.29
CA VAL A 342 -1.12 -2.64 -0.38
C VAL A 342 -2.35 -2.96 0.47
N ARG A 343 -3.43 -3.44 -0.17
CA ARG A 343 -4.69 -3.75 0.51
C ARG A 343 -5.21 -5.12 0.14
N SER A 344 -5.68 -5.87 1.13
CA SER A 344 -6.27 -7.20 0.92
C SER A 344 -5.40 -8.10 0.04
N SER A 345 -4.08 -7.98 0.12
CA SER A 345 -3.14 -8.58 -0.83
C SER A 345 -2.05 -9.38 -0.13
N GLU A 346 -1.44 -10.29 -0.87
CA GLU A 346 -0.32 -11.13 -0.42
C GLU A 346 0.89 -10.89 -1.31
N LEU A 347 2.02 -10.52 -0.69
CA LEU A 347 3.32 -10.35 -1.33
C LEU A 347 4.31 -11.33 -0.70
N THR A 348 4.80 -12.27 -1.49
CA THR A 348 5.72 -13.32 -1.04
C THR A 348 6.99 -13.31 -1.87
N ILE A 349 8.15 -13.27 -1.21
CA ILE A 349 9.42 -13.62 -1.84
C ILE A 349 9.97 -14.92 -1.27
N ASP A 350 10.29 -15.84 -2.16
CA ASP A 350 10.78 -17.19 -1.87
C ASP A 350 11.66 -17.64 -3.05
N GLY A 351 12.99 -17.66 -2.85
CA GLY A 351 13.94 -18.09 -3.87
C GLY A 351 15.39 -17.78 -3.56
N ILE A 352 16.29 -18.18 -4.47
CA ILE A 352 17.76 -18.17 -4.28
C ILE A 352 18.46 -16.83 -4.61
N ALA A 353 17.68 -15.79 -4.89
CA ALA A 353 18.23 -14.48 -5.17
C ALA A 353 18.75 -13.82 -3.89
N SER A 354 19.26 -12.59 -3.95
CA SER A 354 19.61 -11.82 -2.73
C SER A 354 18.76 -10.56 -2.66
N GLY A 355 18.55 -10.07 -1.45
CA GLY A 355 17.93 -8.78 -1.17
C GLY A 355 16.51 -8.86 -0.57
N PRO A 356 16.12 -7.84 0.19
CA PRO A 356 14.87 -7.83 0.96
C PRO A 356 13.62 -7.74 0.08
N LEU A 357 12.48 -8.14 0.65
CA LEU A 357 11.17 -7.69 0.17
C LEU A 357 11.02 -6.22 0.56
N GLN A 358 11.15 -5.34 -0.43
CA GLN A 358 10.99 -3.91 -0.22
C GLN A 358 9.58 -3.46 -0.55
N VAL A 359 8.94 -2.72 0.35
CA VAL A 359 7.71 -1.96 0.06
C VAL A 359 7.88 -0.54 0.54
N ILE A 360 8.11 0.36 -0.41
CA ILE A 360 8.53 1.73 -0.14
C ILE A 360 7.63 2.71 -0.88
N GLY A 361 7.16 3.73 -0.17
CA GLY A 361 6.48 4.89 -0.76
C GLY A 361 7.11 6.19 -0.28
N ALA A 362 7.69 6.97 -1.19
CA ALA A 362 8.40 8.20 -0.84
C ALA A 362 7.52 9.21 -0.08
N ARG A 363 6.24 9.32 -0.43
CA ARG A 363 5.26 10.24 0.18
C ARG A 363 4.31 9.60 1.18
N GLY A 364 4.47 8.30 1.41
CA GLY A 364 3.66 7.57 2.38
C GLY A 364 3.50 6.11 1.98
N LEU A 365 3.24 5.29 3.00
CA LEU A 365 3.01 3.87 2.87
C LEU A 365 1.75 3.48 3.64
N GLU A 366 0.86 2.75 2.97
CA GLU A 366 -0.33 2.14 3.57
C GLU A 366 -0.32 0.63 3.30
N ILE A 367 -0.37 -0.18 4.35
CA ILE A 367 -0.52 -1.64 4.26
C ILE A 367 -1.71 -2.02 5.14
N THR A 368 -2.78 -2.53 4.54
CA THR A 368 -4.02 -2.86 5.26
C THR A 368 -4.53 -4.24 4.91
N SER A 369 -4.90 -5.03 5.92
CA SER A 369 -5.48 -6.38 5.74
C SER A 369 -4.67 -7.25 4.77
N SER A 370 -3.34 -7.15 4.83
CA SER A 370 -2.43 -7.73 3.83
C SER A 370 -1.37 -8.61 4.48
N THR A 371 -0.75 -9.46 3.67
CA THR A 371 0.34 -10.36 4.09
C THR A 371 1.61 -10.03 3.31
N LEU A 372 2.71 -9.81 4.02
CA LEU A 372 4.06 -9.78 3.45
C LEU A 372 4.87 -10.92 4.04
N HIS A 373 5.46 -11.75 3.18
CA HIS A 373 6.22 -12.91 3.59
C HIS A 373 7.55 -12.98 2.84
N ALA A 374 8.65 -13.08 3.56
CA ALA A 374 9.98 -13.23 3.01
C ALA A 374 10.59 -14.51 3.60
N VAL A 375 10.81 -15.50 2.74
CA VAL A 375 11.45 -16.76 3.11
C VAL A 375 12.94 -16.63 2.82
N ASP A 376 13.74 -16.83 3.86
CA ASP A 376 15.19 -16.73 3.78
C ASP A 376 15.58 -15.39 3.19
N ARG A 377 15.03 -14.32 3.78
CA ARG A 377 15.14 -12.91 3.35
C ARG A 377 14.61 -11.96 4.42
N ASP A 378 15.09 -10.72 4.32
CA ASP A 378 14.56 -9.61 5.11
C ASP A 378 13.29 -9.01 4.52
N ILE A 379 12.51 -8.35 5.38
CA ILE A 379 11.44 -7.44 4.98
C ILE A 379 11.87 -6.01 5.32
N MET A 380 11.74 -5.12 4.34
CA MET A 380 11.96 -3.69 4.54
C MET A 380 10.74 -2.91 4.06
N VAL A 381 10.02 -2.31 5.01
CA VAL A 381 8.87 -1.45 4.72
C VAL A 381 9.17 -0.04 5.17
N GLY A 382 8.73 0.96 4.41
CA GLY A 382 8.96 2.33 4.85
C GLY A 382 8.51 3.45 3.94
N ALA A 383 8.67 4.66 4.46
CA ALA A 383 8.46 5.90 3.74
C ALA A 383 9.57 6.92 4.01
N GLY A 384 9.76 7.87 3.09
CA GLY A 384 10.85 8.86 3.18
C GLY A 384 12.27 8.31 2.94
N GLY A 385 12.43 7.00 2.76
CA GLY A 385 13.68 6.38 2.30
C GLY A 385 13.77 6.36 0.78
N GLY A 386 14.88 6.81 0.20
CA GLY A 386 15.16 6.58 -1.21
C GLY A 386 15.33 5.09 -1.48
N PHE A 387 14.69 4.60 -2.55
CA PHE A 387 15.08 3.35 -3.20
C PHE A 387 16.58 3.47 -3.50
N LEU A 388 17.44 2.66 -2.86
CA LEU A 388 18.93 2.74 -2.82
C LEU A 388 19.59 3.45 -1.61
N GLY A 389 18.88 3.63 -0.49
CA GLY A 389 19.52 3.84 0.82
C GLY A 389 19.82 5.29 1.24
N SER A 390 19.34 6.31 0.51
CA SER A 390 19.44 7.71 0.93
C SER A 390 18.08 8.27 1.34
N ALA A 391 17.92 8.71 2.59
CA ALA A 391 16.68 9.31 3.08
C ALA A 391 16.41 10.67 2.42
N VAL A 392 15.19 10.87 1.90
CA VAL A 392 14.69 12.17 1.46
C VAL A 392 13.93 12.77 2.65
N PRO A 393 14.10 14.06 2.99
CA PRO A 393 13.42 14.70 4.11
C PRO A 393 11.93 14.99 3.80
N LEU A 394 11.16 13.95 3.52
CA LEU A 394 9.73 14.06 3.20
C LEU A 394 8.92 13.71 4.44
N MET A 395 7.92 14.53 4.73
CA MET A 395 6.85 14.07 5.59
C MET A 395 6.05 13.01 4.88
N ALA A 396 6.11 11.80 5.41
CA ALA A 396 5.50 10.64 4.81
C ALA A 396 5.00 9.72 5.92
N ASN A 397 3.69 9.56 5.98
CA ASN A 397 3.08 8.70 6.98
C ASN A 397 3.26 7.24 6.60
N VAL A 398 3.50 6.40 7.59
CA VAL A 398 3.52 4.94 7.43
C VAL A 398 2.39 4.38 8.26
N THR A 399 1.45 3.68 7.63
CA THR A 399 0.33 3.01 8.32
C THR A 399 0.32 1.55 7.95
N VAL A 400 0.41 0.68 8.96
CA VAL A 400 0.28 -0.77 8.81
C VAL A 400 -0.82 -1.23 9.76
N THR A 401 -1.91 -1.77 9.22
CA THR A 401 -3.09 -2.13 10.01
C THR A 401 -3.64 -3.50 9.64
N ASP A 402 -4.02 -4.28 10.65
CA ASP A 402 -4.67 -5.59 10.51
C ASP A 402 -3.91 -6.53 9.53
N SER A 403 -2.58 -6.46 9.51
CA SER A 403 -1.73 -7.11 8.51
C SER A 403 -0.74 -8.10 9.13
N SER A 404 -0.23 -9.03 8.33
CA SER A 404 0.81 -10.00 8.72
C SER A 404 2.12 -9.70 7.99
N LEU A 405 3.20 -9.46 8.72
CA LEU A 405 4.54 -9.28 8.15
C LEU A 405 5.46 -10.35 8.73
N THR A 406 6.09 -11.15 7.90
CA THR A 406 6.89 -12.31 8.36
C THR A 406 8.17 -12.44 7.55
N ALA A 407 9.30 -12.16 8.19
CA ALA A 407 10.64 -12.45 7.68
C ALA A 407 11.18 -13.69 8.41
N THR A 408 11.46 -14.75 7.66
CA THR A 408 11.98 -16.02 8.21
C THR A 408 13.37 -16.31 7.68
N ASP A 409 14.18 -16.94 8.51
CA ASP A 409 15.47 -17.53 8.15
C ASP A 409 15.25 -19.05 8.00
N ALA A 410 15.36 -19.56 6.76
CA ALA A 410 15.01 -20.95 6.49
C ALA A 410 16.13 -21.92 6.89
N ASP A 411 17.37 -21.44 6.98
CA ASP A 411 18.55 -22.24 7.26
C ASP A 411 19.55 -21.60 8.23
N THR A 412 19.06 -21.30 9.44
CA THR A 412 19.77 -20.66 10.59
C THR A 412 21.19 -21.15 10.98
N ALA A 413 21.73 -22.18 10.34
CA ALA A 413 23.09 -22.69 10.51
C ALA A 413 24.07 -22.18 9.45
N ASP A 414 23.58 -21.47 8.44
CA ASP A 414 24.37 -20.87 7.39
C ASP A 414 25.07 -19.58 7.90
N ALA A 415 25.66 -18.79 7.00
CA ALA A 415 26.45 -17.62 7.38
C ALA A 415 25.81 -16.29 6.98
N ASP A 416 24.68 -16.31 6.27
CA ASP A 416 23.92 -15.09 6.05
C ASP A 416 23.12 -14.71 7.31
N ASP A 417 22.81 -13.42 7.42
CA ASP A 417 22.09 -12.84 8.55
C ASP A 417 20.72 -12.32 8.07
N GLU A 418 20.00 -13.09 7.26
CA GLU A 418 18.66 -12.80 6.76
C GLU A 418 17.52 -13.17 7.75
N GLY A 419 16.33 -12.64 7.54
CA GLY A 419 15.16 -12.84 8.42
C GLY A 419 14.93 -11.70 9.40
N GLU A 420 15.52 -10.53 9.15
CA GLU A 420 15.21 -9.29 9.85
C GLU A 420 14.00 -8.58 9.23
N LEU A 421 13.15 -7.99 10.08
CA LEU A 421 12.08 -7.10 9.63
C LEU A 421 12.38 -5.67 10.08
N VAL A 422 12.52 -4.78 9.11
CA VAL A 422 12.84 -3.37 9.34
C VAL A 422 11.69 -2.49 8.86
N VAL A 423 11.18 -1.66 9.77
CA VAL A 423 10.28 -0.54 9.48
C VAL A 423 11.12 0.73 9.46
N MET A 424 11.35 1.27 8.27
CA MET A 424 12.11 2.50 8.06
C MET A 424 11.19 3.70 7.86
N PHE A 425 11.48 4.82 8.52
CA PHE A 425 10.65 6.01 8.37
C PHE A 425 11.44 7.30 8.53
N GLY A 426 11.02 8.33 7.80
CA GLY A 426 11.52 9.70 7.95
C GLY A 426 10.62 10.52 8.88
N ALA A 427 10.39 11.77 8.50
CA ALA A 427 9.46 12.65 9.20
C ALA A 427 8.01 12.20 9.00
N GLY A 428 7.16 12.36 10.02
CA GLY A 428 5.72 12.10 9.92
C GLY A 428 5.18 11.19 11.02
N GLU A 429 3.97 10.68 10.80
CA GLU A 429 3.29 9.76 11.70
C GLU A 429 3.45 8.31 11.22
N ILE A 430 3.88 7.44 12.12
CA ILE A 430 4.07 6.02 11.89
C ILE A 430 3.14 5.28 12.84
N SER A 431 2.20 4.53 12.30
CA SER A 431 1.19 3.80 13.04
C SER A 431 1.19 2.33 12.64
N LEU A 432 1.43 1.45 13.61
CA LEU A 432 1.25 0.01 13.48
C LEU A 432 0.19 -0.44 14.46
N ALA A 433 -0.96 -0.91 13.97
CA ALA A 433 -2.05 -1.36 14.81
C ALA A 433 -2.67 -2.69 14.38
N GLY A 434 -2.87 -3.61 15.34
CA GLY A 434 -3.58 -4.87 15.08
C GLY A 434 -2.83 -5.87 14.18
N ASN A 435 -1.51 -5.77 14.08
CA ASN A 435 -0.72 -6.60 13.16
C ASN A 435 -0.15 -7.85 13.82
N HIS A 436 0.19 -8.85 13.01
CA HIS A 436 1.05 -9.97 13.38
C HIS A 436 2.43 -9.79 12.71
N ILE A 437 3.48 -9.68 13.52
CA ILE A 437 4.82 -9.29 13.04
C ILE A 437 5.83 -10.34 13.49
N ARG A 438 6.52 -10.96 12.55
CA ARG A 438 7.58 -11.94 12.81
C ARG A 438 8.88 -11.54 12.13
N GLY A 439 9.97 -11.57 12.89
CA GLY A 439 11.33 -11.49 12.39
C GLY A 439 12.22 -12.50 13.13
N ASP A 440 12.79 -13.45 12.39
CA ASP A 440 13.62 -14.50 12.95
C ASP A 440 14.95 -13.96 13.47
N ARG A 441 15.55 -12.95 12.84
CA ARG A 441 16.79 -12.29 13.31
C ARG A 441 16.57 -10.97 14.03
N GLY A 442 15.36 -10.40 13.95
CA GLY A 442 15.02 -9.19 14.70
C GLY A 442 13.85 -8.43 14.11
N VAL A 443 13.36 -7.47 14.88
CA VAL A 443 12.38 -6.48 14.42
C VAL A 443 12.88 -5.10 14.80
N ALA A 444 13.03 -4.22 13.83
CA ALA A 444 13.61 -2.89 14.02
C ALA A 444 12.71 -1.78 13.49
N PHE A 445 12.41 -0.80 14.34
CA PHE A 445 11.83 0.48 13.97
C PHE A 445 12.95 1.50 13.89
N THR A 446 13.24 1.95 12.67
CA THR A 446 14.40 2.80 12.41
C THR A 446 14.02 4.13 11.77
N ASN A 447 14.49 5.21 12.39
CA ASN A 447 14.50 6.54 11.78
C ASN A 447 15.93 6.86 11.33
N PRO A 448 16.31 6.58 10.07
CA PRO A 448 17.65 6.87 9.55
C PRO A 448 17.88 8.38 9.31
N SER A 449 16.83 9.19 9.39
CA SER A 449 16.88 10.61 9.10
C SER A 449 17.09 11.43 10.39
N GLU A 450 17.60 12.65 10.29
CA GLU A 450 17.69 13.58 11.44
C GLU A 450 16.32 14.18 11.83
N PHE A 451 15.23 13.81 11.15
CA PHE A 451 13.93 14.50 11.28
C PHE A 451 13.04 13.93 12.37
N ALA A 452 12.08 14.76 12.79
CA ALA A 452 11.14 14.42 13.84
C ALA A 452 10.07 13.43 13.37
N ALA A 453 9.83 12.38 14.16
CA ALA A 453 8.84 11.34 13.87
C ALA A 453 7.98 11.00 15.10
N LEU A 454 6.71 10.66 14.86
CA LEU A 454 5.81 10.11 15.87
C LEU A 454 5.55 8.63 15.56
N LEU A 455 6.08 7.73 16.40
CA LEU A 455 5.87 6.29 16.29
C LEU A 455 4.80 5.85 17.29
N THR A 456 3.73 5.24 16.80
CA THR A 456 2.68 4.57 17.58
C THR A 456 2.61 3.10 17.17
N VAL A 457 2.86 2.20 18.12
CA VAL A 457 2.79 0.76 17.94
C VAL A 457 1.83 0.20 18.98
N THR A 458 0.63 -0.22 18.55
CA THR A 458 -0.41 -0.64 19.49
C THR A 458 -1.19 -1.89 19.10
N GLY A 459 -1.48 -2.76 20.07
CA GLY A 459 -2.35 -3.91 19.83
C GLY A 459 -1.78 -4.92 18.83
N ASN A 460 -0.46 -5.00 18.68
CA ASN A 460 0.19 -5.94 17.76
C ASN A 460 0.67 -7.19 18.50
N ASP A 461 0.78 -8.30 17.76
CA ASP A 461 1.43 -9.55 18.17
C ASP A 461 2.79 -9.65 17.47
N PHE A 462 3.86 -9.73 18.25
CA PHE A 462 5.22 -9.87 17.77
C PHE A 462 5.80 -11.25 18.12
N THR A 463 6.43 -11.89 17.14
CA THR A 463 7.35 -13.00 17.38
C THR A 463 8.76 -12.65 16.91
N VAL A 464 9.72 -12.65 17.82
CA VAL A 464 11.11 -12.23 17.57
C VAL A 464 12.07 -13.37 17.87
N GLY A 465 12.91 -13.74 16.91
CA GLY A 465 13.81 -14.88 17.08
C GLY A 465 13.30 -16.17 16.45
N ALA A 466 14.20 -17.14 16.33
CA ALA A 466 13.90 -18.51 15.95
C ALA A 466 14.82 -19.53 16.64
N THR A 467 14.45 -20.81 16.55
CA THR A 467 15.31 -21.89 17.04
C THR A 467 16.59 -21.93 16.21
N GLY A 468 17.75 -21.99 16.86
CA GLY A 468 19.06 -21.96 16.18
C GLY A 468 19.71 -20.57 16.17
N ILE A 469 18.92 -19.51 16.29
CA ILE A 469 19.40 -18.13 16.36
C ILE A 469 19.77 -17.79 17.80
N ALA A 470 21.03 -17.39 18.02
CA ALA A 470 21.56 -17.14 19.35
C ALA A 470 20.88 -15.92 20.01
N THR A 471 20.74 -14.83 19.26
CA THR A 471 20.15 -13.59 19.76
C THR A 471 19.26 -12.91 18.73
N ALA A 472 18.13 -12.35 19.18
CA ALA A 472 17.26 -11.50 18.38
C ALA A 472 16.61 -10.45 19.27
N SER A 473 16.43 -9.23 18.78
CA SER A 473 15.92 -8.10 19.56
C SER A 473 14.77 -7.39 18.87
N LEU A 474 13.91 -6.79 19.69
CA LEU A 474 12.93 -5.80 19.25
C LEU A 474 13.55 -4.42 19.50
N VAL A 475 13.82 -3.66 18.45
CA VAL A 475 14.57 -2.40 18.54
C VAL A 475 13.70 -1.24 18.08
N SER A 476 13.67 -0.16 18.86
CA SER A 476 13.22 1.16 18.41
C SER A 476 14.37 2.13 18.58
N ALA A 477 15.00 2.53 17.48
CA ALA A 477 16.15 3.42 17.49
C ALA A 477 16.19 4.34 16.26
N GLY A 478 16.75 5.54 16.43
CA GLY A 478 16.88 6.49 15.32
C GLY A 478 17.86 7.61 15.61
N SER A 479 18.39 8.21 14.54
CA SER A 479 19.24 9.40 14.61
C SER A 479 18.42 10.68 14.79
N GLY A 480 17.21 10.72 14.23
CA GLY A 480 16.25 11.81 14.35
C GLY A 480 15.42 11.78 15.62
N THR A 481 14.84 12.93 15.96
CA THR A 481 13.99 13.10 17.15
C THR A 481 12.72 12.26 17.04
N GLN A 482 12.57 11.23 17.86
CA GLN A 482 11.45 10.30 17.76
C GLN A 482 10.63 10.27 19.06
N VAL A 483 9.33 10.56 18.97
CA VAL A 483 8.40 10.32 20.07
C VAL A 483 7.77 8.95 19.86
N THR A 484 7.88 8.07 20.85
CA THR A 484 7.43 6.67 20.73
C THR A 484 6.33 6.36 21.74
N THR A 485 5.22 5.81 21.26
CA THR A 485 4.19 5.14 22.07
C THR A 485 4.12 3.68 21.67
N PHE A 486 4.38 2.79 22.63
CA PHE A 486 4.34 1.35 22.45
C PHE A 486 3.36 0.76 23.47
N SER A 487 2.13 0.43 23.05
CA SER A 487 1.08 0.06 24.01
C SER A 487 0.25 -1.16 23.64
N ASP A 488 -0.15 -1.93 24.64
CA ASP A 488 -1.09 -3.05 24.48
C ASP A 488 -0.63 -4.12 23.47
N ASN A 489 0.69 -4.29 23.29
CA ASN A 489 1.27 -5.30 22.41
C ASN A 489 1.58 -6.60 23.16
N GLU A 490 1.53 -7.71 22.45
CA GLU A 490 2.04 -9.02 22.89
C GLU A 490 3.35 -9.31 22.16
N VAL A 491 4.42 -9.61 22.89
CA VAL A 491 5.77 -9.82 22.33
C VAL A 491 6.34 -11.12 22.85
N THR A 492 6.63 -12.06 21.95
CA THR A 492 7.24 -13.35 22.27
C THR A 492 8.62 -13.45 21.64
N PHE A 493 9.64 -13.68 22.47
CA PHE A 493 10.99 -13.96 22.04
C PHE A 493 11.23 -15.46 21.99
N LEU A 494 11.80 -15.95 20.87
CA LEU A 494 12.23 -17.34 20.69
C LEU A 494 13.75 -17.51 20.77
N SER A 495 14.49 -16.41 20.71
CA SER A 495 15.95 -16.33 20.90
C SER A 495 16.30 -15.47 22.12
N ALA A 496 17.52 -15.59 22.64
CA ALA A 496 17.93 -14.76 23.76
C ALA A 496 17.98 -13.27 23.35
N GLY A 497 17.34 -12.38 24.10
CA GLY A 497 17.29 -10.97 23.74
C GLY A 497 16.26 -10.20 24.55
N GLY A 498 15.73 -9.15 23.97
CA GLY A 498 14.65 -8.37 24.56
C GLY A 498 14.37 -7.08 23.81
N SER A 499 13.72 -6.14 24.50
CA SER A 499 13.33 -4.88 23.90
C SER A 499 14.40 -3.81 24.14
N VAL A 500 14.77 -3.10 23.09
CA VAL A 500 15.79 -2.05 23.12
C VAL A 500 15.18 -0.75 22.60
N PHE A 501 15.15 0.26 23.46
CA PHE A 501 14.76 1.61 23.11
C PHE A 501 15.98 2.51 23.21
N GLY A 502 16.35 3.14 22.10
CA GLY A 502 17.49 4.04 22.07
C GLY A 502 17.42 5.06 20.95
N GLY A 503 18.50 5.80 20.73
CA GLY A 503 18.52 6.90 19.77
C GLY A 503 18.01 8.21 20.37
N ASN A 504 17.75 9.20 19.51
CA ASN A 504 17.27 10.52 19.94
C ASN A 504 15.76 10.47 20.21
N GLN A 505 15.37 9.94 21.36
CA GLN A 505 13.96 9.78 21.74
C GLN A 505 13.61 10.69 22.93
N PRO A 506 13.16 11.95 22.69
CA PRO A 506 12.85 12.88 23.78
C PRO A 506 11.65 12.46 24.63
N SER A 507 10.83 11.52 24.14
CA SER A 507 9.75 10.92 24.93
C SER A 507 9.40 9.54 24.41
N THR A 508 9.49 8.55 25.28
CA THR A 508 9.08 7.17 24.99
C THR A 508 8.13 6.67 26.09
N THR A 509 6.97 6.17 25.69
CA THR A 509 5.98 5.56 26.59
C THR A 509 5.74 4.11 26.18
N VAL A 510 5.94 3.19 27.13
CA VAL A 510 5.73 1.75 26.97
C VAL A 510 4.68 1.31 27.99
N THR A 511 3.47 0.95 27.57
CA THR A 511 2.38 0.68 28.54
C THR A 511 1.45 -0.48 28.18
N GLY A 512 1.02 -1.25 29.18
CA GLY A 512 0.02 -2.32 28.97
C GLY A 512 0.51 -3.50 28.10
N ASN A 513 1.81 -3.63 27.87
CA ASN A 513 2.35 -4.69 27.00
C ASN A 513 2.66 -5.98 27.78
N THR A 514 2.64 -7.10 27.09
CA THR A 514 3.12 -8.39 27.60
C THR A 514 4.36 -8.84 26.82
N PHE A 515 5.45 -9.09 27.52
CA PHE A 515 6.71 -9.58 26.97
C PHE A 515 7.07 -10.94 27.55
N THR A 516 7.32 -11.91 26.67
CA THR A 516 7.67 -13.29 27.02
C THR A 516 9.04 -13.64 26.45
N GLY A 517 10.04 -13.76 27.31
CA GLY A 517 11.40 -14.19 26.99
C GLY A 517 11.54 -15.71 26.90
N VAL A 518 12.67 -16.17 26.35
CA VAL A 518 13.00 -17.60 26.22
C VAL A 518 14.08 -18.02 27.21
N GLY A 519 13.89 -19.19 27.83
CA GLY A 519 14.97 -19.92 28.51
C GLY A 519 15.63 -19.22 29.69
N SER A 520 15.02 -18.17 30.28
CA SER A 520 15.68 -17.31 31.27
C SER A 520 16.99 -16.72 30.74
N ALA A 521 16.97 -16.24 29.49
CA ALA A 521 18.06 -15.56 28.82
C ALA A 521 17.67 -14.12 28.47
N GLY A 522 18.65 -13.28 28.10
CA GLY A 522 18.41 -11.91 27.66
C GLY A 522 17.99 -10.93 28.76
N THR A 523 17.67 -9.70 28.34
CA THR A 523 17.28 -8.60 29.23
C THR A 523 15.95 -8.05 28.78
N ALA A 524 14.95 -8.03 29.66
CA ALA A 524 13.58 -7.71 29.31
C ALA A 524 13.42 -6.31 28.68
N LEU A 525 14.04 -5.29 29.29
CA LEU A 525 13.98 -3.92 28.83
C LEU A 525 15.36 -3.24 28.89
N THR A 526 15.79 -2.73 27.74
CA THR A 526 17.02 -1.95 27.60
C THR A 526 16.68 -0.53 27.15
N VAL A 527 17.23 0.48 27.85
CA VAL A 527 17.10 1.90 27.50
C VAL A 527 18.50 2.47 27.29
N MET A 528 18.75 3.04 26.11
CA MET A 528 20.06 3.53 25.69
C MET A 528 20.00 5.00 25.27
N GLN A 529 20.94 5.80 25.76
CA GLN A 529 21.16 7.16 25.27
C GLN A 529 22.04 7.15 24.01
N ALA A 530 21.70 7.98 23.02
CA ALA A 530 22.49 8.14 21.80
C ALA A 530 23.85 8.83 22.03
N GLU A 531 24.72 8.82 21.01
CA GLU A 531 26.05 9.47 21.03
C GLU A 531 26.02 11.01 20.97
N HIS A 532 24.87 11.61 20.67
CA HIS A 532 24.69 13.06 20.60
C HIS A 532 23.91 13.59 21.81
N GLU A 533 24.11 14.88 22.16
CA GLU A 533 23.45 15.59 23.27
C GLU A 533 21.92 15.54 23.16
N SER A 534 21.31 14.48 23.68
CA SER A 534 19.87 14.23 23.68
C SER A 534 19.41 13.80 25.07
N ALA A 535 18.40 14.50 25.58
CA ALA A 535 17.74 14.13 26.83
C ALA A 535 16.90 12.87 26.61
N VAL A 536 16.86 12.01 27.62
CA VAL A 536 16.03 10.81 27.63
C VAL A 536 14.88 11.03 28.61
N ASP A 537 13.63 10.87 28.15
CA ASP A 537 12.44 10.76 29.00
C ASP A 537 11.70 9.47 28.64
N PHE A 538 11.92 8.43 29.43
CA PHE A 538 11.34 7.11 29.21
C PHE A 538 10.35 6.76 30.33
N ARG A 539 9.15 6.31 29.96
CA ARG A 539 8.11 5.83 30.87
C ARG A 539 7.68 4.41 30.52
N ALA A 540 7.76 3.48 31.47
CA ALA A 540 7.16 2.15 31.36
C ALA A 540 6.18 1.89 32.50
N THR A 541 4.93 1.56 32.17
CA THR A 541 3.87 1.30 33.16
C THR A 541 2.96 0.16 32.78
N ASP A 542 2.42 -0.57 33.76
CA ASP A 542 1.44 -1.65 33.53
C ASP A 542 1.90 -2.75 32.57
N ASN A 543 3.22 -2.94 32.39
CA ASN A 543 3.74 -4.01 31.53
C ASN A 543 4.01 -5.29 32.33
N VAL A 544 3.91 -6.44 31.65
CA VAL A 544 4.23 -7.76 32.20
C VAL A 544 5.41 -8.34 31.45
N PHE A 545 6.46 -8.73 32.18
CA PHE A 545 7.65 -9.37 31.64
C PHE A 545 7.82 -10.76 32.25
N THR A 546 8.02 -11.80 31.45
CA THR A 546 8.26 -13.17 31.92
C THR A 546 9.40 -13.83 31.13
N GLY A 547 10.05 -14.85 31.70
CA GLY A 547 11.00 -15.68 30.94
C GLY A 547 12.39 -15.08 30.62
N PHE A 548 12.75 -13.92 31.18
CA PHE A 548 14.06 -13.26 30.97
C PHE A 548 15.09 -13.61 32.04
N LEU A 549 16.38 -13.37 31.75
CA LEU A 549 17.47 -13.47 32.75
C LEU A 549 17.54 -12.22 33.63
N ASN A 550 17.55 -11.06 32.98
CA ASN A 550 17.67 -9.75 33.62
C ASN A 550 16.43 -8.91 33.33
N ALA A 551 16.05 -8.05 34.27
CA ALA A 551 14.95 -7.12 34.08
C ALA A 551 15.38 -5.89 33.27
N LEU A 552 16.35 -5.12 33.77
CA LEU A 552 16.69 -3.82 33.19
C LEU A 552 18.16 -3.73 32.74
N ALA A 553 18.39 -3.02 31.64
CA ALA A 553 19.69 -2.48 31.29
C ALA A 553 19.55 -0.99 30.92
N LEU A 554 20.10 -0.10 31.73
CA LEU A 554 20.03 1.34 31.51
C LEU A 554 21.42 1.86 31.18
N GLN A 555 21.58 2.46 30.01
CA GLN A 555 22.88 2.83 29.47
C GLN A 555 22.88 4.29 29.03
N ALA A 556 23.63 5.12 29.75
CA ALA A 556 23.93 6.48 29.33
C ALA A 556 25.21 6.50 28.51
N ASN A 557 25.39 7.52 27.68
CA ASN A 557 26.62 7.68 26.90
C ASN A 557 27.70 8.38 27.76
N ALA A 558 28.93 7.84 27.75
CA ALA A 558 30.05 8.36 28.54
C ALA A 558 30.54 9.75 28.08
N ASP A 559 30.35 10.08 26.80
CA ASP A 559 30.89 11.26 26.14
C ASP A 559 29.90 12.45 26.14
N VAL A 560 28.66 12.23 26.59
CA VAL A 560 27.63 13.28 26.60
C VAL A 560 27.74 14.10 27.87
N ALA A 561 28.43 15.23 27.77
CA ALA A 561 28.30 16.28 28.76
C ALA A 561 26.96 17.02 28.51
N ARG A 562 26.03 16.97 29.48
CA ARG A 562 24.99 18.00 29.78
C ARG A 562 23.49 17.70 29.60
N GLU A 563 23.05 16.55 29.10
CA GLU A 563 21.60 16.28 28.98
C GLU A 563 21.03 15.31 30.05
N PRO A 564 19.82 15.55 30.61
CA PRO A 564 19.20 14.68 31.61
C PRO A 564 18.84 13.28 31.07
N PHE A 565 19.03 12.27 31.93
CA PHE A 565 18.58 10.90 31.67
C PHE A 565 17.48 10.53 32.68
N ALA A 566 16.22 10.68 32.28
CA ALA A 566 15.05 10.40 33.11
C ALA A 566 14.35 9.11 32.67
N VAL A 567 14.23 8.16 33.59
CA VAL A 567 13.60 6.85 33.35
C VAL A 567 12.67 6.52 34.51
N ARG A 568 11.38 6.36 34.21
CA ARG A 568 10.33 5.99 35.16
C ARG A 568 9.72 4.65 34.76
N ILE A 569 10.04 3.61 35.50
CA ILE A 569 9.56 2.25 35.27
C ILE A 569 8.73 1.91 36.50
N ASN A 570 7.41 2.11 36.46
CA ASN A 570 6.55 1.97 37.63
C ASN A 570 5.38 1.04 37.33
N ASP A 571 4.83 0.38 38.35
CA ASP A 571 3.62 -0.45 38.20
C ASP A 571 3.76 -1.58 37.16
N ASN A 572 4.99 -2.07 36.93
CA ASN A 572 5.26 -3.22 36.05
C ASN A 572 5.43 -4.51 36.85
N ARG A 573 5.29 -5.65 36.16
CA ARG A 573 5.49 -6.99 36.72
C ARG A 573 6.64 -7.72 36.04
N PHE A 574 7.77 -7.87 36.74
CA PHE A 574 8.85 -8.78 36.34
C PHE A 574 8.59 -10.16 36.94
N GLY A 575 7.84 -10.99 36.22
CA GLY A 575 7.35 -12.31 36.65
C GLY A 575 8.36 -13.45 36.52
N PHE A 576 9.63 -13.22 36.85
CA PHE A 576 10.72 -14.21 36.80
C PHE A 576 11.68 -14.04 37.99
N PRO A 577 12.57 -15.02 38.29
CA PRO A 577 13.43 -14.95 39.47
C PRO A 577 14.43 -13.79 39.44
N ILE A 578 14.42 -12.95 40.49
CA ILE A 578 15.36 -11.84 40.73
C ILE A 578 16.16 -12.16 42.01
N ASP A 579 17.13 -13.07 41.93
CA ASP A 579 17.75 -13.71 43.11
C ASP A 579 19.26 -13.49 43.23
N ALA A 580 19.87 -12.82 42.26
CA ALA A 580 21.29 -12.49 42.24
C ALA A 580 21.54 -11.24 41.39
N ALA A 581 22.67 -10.56 41.63
CA ALA A 581 23.16 -9.57 40.68
C ALA A 581 23.59 -10.26 39.37
N PRO A 582 23.36 -9.67 38.19
CA PRO A 582 22.77 -8.36 37.93
C PRO A 582 21.26 -8.39 37.58
N LYS A 583 20.50 -9.39 38.05
CA LYS A 583 19.17 -9.68 37.50
C LYS A 583 18.14 -8.56 37.66
N ALA A 584 18.30 -7.66 38.64
CA ALA A 584 17.40 -6.52 38.79
C ALA A 584 17.72 -5.42 37.76
N ALA A 585 18.97 -4.98 37.68
CA ALA A 585 19.37 -3.97 36.70
C ALA A 585 20.88 -3.97 36.45
N THR A 586 21.28 -3.62 35.23
CA THR A 586 22.62 -3.09 34.92
C THR A 586 22.55 -1.59 34.63
N LEU A 587 23.46 -0.83 35.22
CA LEU A 587 23.59 0.62 35.02
C LEU A 587 24.96 0.92 34.41
N THR A 588 24.99 1.65 33.30
CA THR A 588 26.23 2.06 32.63
C THR A 588 26.27 3.58 32.46
N ASN A 589 27.37 4.22 32.87
CA ASN A 589 27.59 5.68 32.85
C ASN A 589 26.53 6.51 33.59
N MET A 590 25.87 5.95 34.61
CA MET A 590 24.81 6.61 35.38
C MET A 590 25.35 7.43 36.55
N ALA A 591 25.57 8.73 36.33
CA ALA A 591 25.96 9.67 37.38
C ALA A 591 24.73 10.27 38.09
N ALA A 592 24.77 10.33 39.43
CA ALA A 592 23.66 10.80 40.28
C ALA A 592 23.18 12.24 39.97
N THR A 593 24.06 13.09 39.45
CA THR A 593 23.74 14.49 39.13
C THR A 593 23.00 14.66 37.80
N LEU A 594 22.99 13.64 36.95
CA LEU A 594 22.48 13.70 35.58
C LEU A 594 21.33 12.70 35.32
N SER A 595 21.01 11.86 36.31
CA SER A 595 20.04 10.78 36.15
C SER A 595 18.88 10.91 37.13
N ASP A 596 17.65 10.74 36.65
CA ASP A 596 16.42 10.65 37.44
C ASP A 596 15.81 9.27 37.17
N LEU A 597 16.22 8.29 37.98
CA LEU A 597 15.88 6.87 37.78
C LEU A 597 14.91 6.40 38.87
N ASP A 598 13.66 6.13 38.48
CA ASP A 598 12.62 5.61 39.35
C ASP A 598 12.15 4.24 38.84
N ALA A 599 12.42 3.20 39.62
CA ALA A 599 11.89 1.85 39.41
C ALA A 599 11.07 1.35 40.62
N THR A 600 10.39 2.28 41.29
CA THR A 600 9.47 1.98 42.40
C THR A 600 8.17 1.39 41.91
N ARG A 601 7.41 0.75 42.82
CA ARG A 601 6.09 0.17 42.54
C ARG A 601 6.09 -0.95 41.49
N ASN A 602 7.21 -1.65 41.29
CA ASN A 602 7.23 -2.86 40.47
C ASN A 602 7.20 -4.14 41.31
N VAL A 603 6.77 -5.22 40.69
CA VAL A 603 6.92 -6.58 41.21
C VAL A 603 8.24 -7.16 40.70
N TRP A 604 9.12 -7.56 41.62
CA TRP A 604 10.47 -8.06 41.31
C TRP A 604 10.58 -9.56 41.59
N GLY A 605 9.93 -10.38 40.76
CA GLY A 605 9.77 -11.80 41.00
C GLY A 605 8.99 -12.04 42.29
N THR A 606 9.62 -12.73 43.25
CA THR A 606 9.08 -12.99 44.59
C THR A 606 9.66 -12.05 45.67
N ASN A 607 10.53 -11.09 45.29
CA ASN A 607 11.20 -10.21 46.24
C ASN A 607 10.33 -9.04 46.67
N THR A 608 10.20 -8.87 47.98
CA THR A 608 9.44 -7.77 48.60
C THR A 608 10.33 -6.77 49.34
N SER A 609 11.63 -7.06 49.45
CA SER A 609 12.61 -6.25 50.18
C SER A 609 13.36 -5.32 49.22
N ALA A 610 13.16 -4.02 49.37
CA ALA A 610 13.89 -3.01 48.61
C ALA A 610 15.41 -3.14 48.75
N ALA A 611 15.89 -3.39 49.97
CA ALA A 611 17.32 -3.59 50.24
C ALA A 611 17.89 -4.81 49.49
N THR A 612 17.12 -5.90 49.42
CA THR A 612 17.54 -7.12 48.70
C THR A 612 17.60 -6.88 47.19
N VAL A 613 16.54 -6.30 46.61
CA VAL A 613 16.53 -6.00 45.16
C VAL A 613 17.65 -5.04 44.78
N ALA A 614 17.95 -4.04 45.62
CA ALA A 614 19.07 -3.12 45.39
C ALA A 614 20.44 -3.83 45.35
N THR A 615 20.65 -4.93 46.09
CA THR A 615 21.90 -5.72 45.99
C THR A 615 22.05 -6.48 44.67
N TYR A 616 20.98 -6.56 43.87
CA TYR A 616 20.97 -7.23 42.56
C TYR A 616 21.14 -6.25 41.40
N VAL A 617 21.44 -4.98 41.70
CA VAL A 617 21.81 -3.95 40.73
C VAL A 617 23.33 -3.94 40.57
N THR A 618 23.81 -3.98 39.33
CA THR A 618 25.24 -3.83 39.01
C THR A 618 25.46 -2.51 38.27
N ALA A 619 26.50 -1.77 38.65
CA ALA A 619 26.87 -0.51 38.04
C ALA A 619 28.28 -0.59 37.43
N THR A 620 28.46 -0.10 36.21
CA THR A 620 29.74 -0.14 35.47
C THR A 620 30.05 1.18 34.79
N ASN A 621 31.33 1.59 34.84
CA ASN A 621 31.95 2.72 34.11
C ASN A 621 31.22 4.07 34.24
N PRO A 622 31.81 5.03 34.96
CA PRO A 622 31.37 5.28 36.34
C PRO A 622 29.84 5.36 36.47
N ALA A 623 29.27 4.48 37.30
CA ALA A 623 27.86 4.49 37.65
C ALA A 623 27.70 4.20 39.15
N ASP A 624 26.72 4.81 39.80
CA ASP A 624 26.38 4.55 41.20
C ASP A 624 25.04 3.79 41.28
N PRO A 625 25.03 2.55 41.83
CA PRO A 625 23.81 1.74 41.91
C PRO A 625 22.72 2.39 42.79
N SER A 626 23.07 3.30 43.70
CA SER A 626 22.12 4.00 44.57
C SER A 626 21.26 5.03 43.85
N VAL A 627 21.58 5.36 42.59
CA VAL A 627 20.84 6.31 41.77
C VAL A 627 19.49 5.74 41.33
N LEU A 628 19.35 4.41 41.23
CA LEU A 628 18.10 3.75 40.90
C LEU A 628 17.21 3.60 42.14
N GLN A 629 16.09 4.32 42.17
CA GLN A 629 15.11 4.18 43.26
C GLN A 629 14.32 2.88 43.10
N ILE A 630 14.30 2.07 44.16
CA ILE A 630 13.60 0.78 44.16
C ILE A 630 12.71 0.66 45.40
N ALA A 631 11.43 0.37 45.18
CA ALA A 631 10.46 0.06 46.22
C ALA A 631 9.50 -1.03 45.70
N PRO A 632 9.81 -2.32 45.95
CA PRO A 632 9.01 -3.43 45.45
C PRO A 632 7.59 -3.42 46.03
N ILE A 633 6.61 -3.84 45.23
CA ILE A 633 5.24 -4.11 45.68
C ILE A 633 4.94 -5.60 45.61
N THR A 634 3.94 -6.01 46.39
CA THR A 634 3.33 -7.34 46.29
C THR A 634 2.02 -7.21 45.53
N LEU A 635 1.81 -8.06 44.52
CA LEU A 635 0.47 -8.23 43.96
C LEU A 635 -0.37 -9.03 44.98
N PRO A 636 -1.66 -8.71 45.14
CA PRO A 636 -2.58 -9.51 45.95
C PRO A 636 -2.73 -10.95 45.45
#